data_AF-A0A7C4DBF2-F1
#
_entry.id   AF-A0A7C4DBF2-F1
#
_cell.length_a   1.000
_cell.length_b   1.000
_cell.length_c   1.000
_cell.angle_alpha   90.00
_cell.angle_beta   90.00
_cell.angle_gamma   90.00
#
_symmetry.space_group_name_H-M   'P 1'
#
loop_
_entity.id
_entity.type
_entity.pdbx_description
1 polymer ?
#
loop_
_entity_poly.entity_id
_entity_poly.type
_entity_poly.pdbx_seq_one_letter_code
_entity_poly.pdbx_strand_id
1 'polypeptide(L)'
;MFRELFGEVLASRTVRPSFREGDILGVLLLLAEEPVGRYFVRDVLGLGDAAARTLLRRLQRLGLVRPAGRKGHVLTDRGRLVVEKLMGYIAEFRRLPESFLSVGRCDYGFRLRGLSHLISGGIEERDLAISGGGRGATTVIVKGGRLVVPSVKELDGGEEAFLRGFFELEEGDVVLVVSAEDCPSALRAGLNVAARLIERAETEDLNLR
;
A
#
# COMPACT_ATOMS: atom_id res chain seq x y z
N MET A 1 9.94 8.01 10.26
CA MET A 1 10.52 8.48 8.99
C MET A 1 9.44 8.70 7.92
N PHE A 2 8.54 7.75 7.71
CA PHE A 2 7.48 7.82 6.70
C PHE A 2 6.49 8.96 6.93
N ARG A 3 6.10 9.24 8.19
CA ARG A 3 5.26 10.41 8.51
C ARG A 3 5.87 11.73 7.99
N GLU A 4 7.16 11.92 8.23
CA GLU A 4 7.89 13.12 7.77
C GLU A 4 7.96 13.15 6.24
N LEU A 5 8.35 12.03 5.62
CA LEU A 5 8.39 11.89 4.17
C LEU A 5 7.04 12.22 3.52
N PHE A 6 5.95 11.64 4.01
CA PHE A 6 4.61 11.90 3.50
C PHE A 6 4.22 13.36 3.70
N GLY A 7 4.49 13.92 4.88
CA GLY A 7 4.29 15.33 5.17
C GLY A 7 5.00 16.24 4.16
N GLU A 8 6.27 15.99 3.88
CA GLU A 8 7.07 16.77 2.91
C GLU A 8 6.57 16.64 1.47
N VAL A 9 6.20 15.42 1.05
CA VAL A 9 5.72 15.16 -0.32
C VAL A 9 4.31 15.70 -0.50
N LEU A 10 3.45 15.67 0.51
CA LEU A 10 2.07 16.17 0.44
C LEU A 10 1.99 17.68 0.68
N ALA A 11 2.99 18.28 1.35
CA ALA A 11 3.05 19.71 1.65
C ALA A 11 2.75 20.57 0.42
N SER A 12 1.71 21.41 0.54
CA SER A 12 1.29 22.34 -0.51
C SER A 12 0.83 23.64 0.12
N ARG A 13 1.34 24.77 -0.39
CA ARG A 13 0.99 26.13 0.10
C ARG A 13 -0.29 26.68 -0.52
N THR A 14 -0.85 26.00 -1.52
CA THR A 14 -2.02 26.46 -2.26
C THR A 14 -3.14 25.42 -2.21
N VAL A 15 -3.12 24.46 -3.14
CA VAL A 15 -4.14 23.41 -3.25
C VAL A 15 -3.56 22.09 -2.77
N ARG A 16 -4.31 21.36 -1.94
CA ARG A 16 -3.91 20.01 -1.52
C ARG A 16 -3.72 19.12 -2.75
N PRO A 17 -2.66 18.31 -2.82
CA PRO A 17 -2.50 17.35 -3.91
C PRO A 17 -3.70 16.39 -3.97
N SER A 18 -4.04 15.95 -5.18
CA SER A 18 -5.07 14.92 -5.39
C SER A 18 -4.56 13.49 -5.19
N PHE A 19 -3.27 13.33 -4.88
CA PHE A 19 -2.65 12.07 -4.49
C PHE A 19 -2.43 12.03 -2.97
N ARG A 20 -2.34 10.82 -2.42
CA ARG A 20 -2.23 10.52 -0.99
C ARG A 20 -0.96 9.74 -0.66
N GLU A 21 -0.78 9.38 0.60
CA GLU A 21 0.34 8.60 1.13
C GLU A 21 0.53 7.27 0.36
N GLY A 22 -0.56 6.56 0.06
CA GLY A 22 -0.50 5.31 -0.73
C GLY A 22 0.01 5.51 -2.16
N ASP A 23 -0.24 6.68 -2.77
CA ASP A 23 0.29 7.00 -4.09
C ASP A 23 1.81 7.20 -4.07
N ILE A 24 2.33 7.75 -2.96
CA ILE A 24 3.77 7.89 -2.74
C ILE A 24 4.41 6.52 -2.64
N LEU A 25 3.81 5.62 -1.85
CA LEU A 25 4.27 4.24 -1.72
C LEU A 25 4.25 3.50 -3.05
N GLY A 26 3.13 3.57 -3.77
CA GLY A 26 2.96 2.93 -5.07
C GLY A 26 4.05 3.34 -6.05
N VAL A 27 4.32 4.65 -6.20
CA VAL A 27 5.37 5.12 -7.12
C VAL A 27 6.76 4.63 -6.70
N LEU A 28 7.09 4.64 -5.41
CA LEU A 28 8.39 4.17 -4.92
C LEU A 28 8.57 2.66 -5.14
N LEU A 29 7.53 1.86 -4.90
CA LEU A 29 7.54 0.41 -5.14
C LEU A 29 7.63 0.08 -6.64
N LEU A 30 6.89 0.78 -7.50
CA LEU A 30 7.01 0.58 -8.96
C LEU A 30 8.42 0.93 -9.47
N LEU A 31 9.04 1.97 -8.92
CA LEU A 31 10.40 2.38 -9.25
C LEU A 31 11.48 1.43 -8.70
N ALA A 32 11.13 0.54 -7.77
CA ALA A 32 12.02 -0.51 -7.27
C ALA A 32 12.26 -1.60 -8.33
N GLU A 33 11.20 -1.90 -9.10
CA GLU A 33 11.22 -2.94 -10.13
C GLU A 33 11.84 -2.43 -11.44
N GLU A 34 11.43 -1.25 -11.91
CA GLU A 34 11.87 -0.73 -13.20
C GLU A 34 11.85 0.81 -13.29
N PRO A 35 12.52 1.41 -14.30
CA PRO A 35 12.37 2.83 -14.57
C PRO A 35 10.92 3.18 -14.92
N VAL A 36 10.35 4.18 -14.25
CA VAL A 36 8.93 4.53 -14.39
C VAL A 36 8.75 5.90 -15.06
N GLY A 37 7.98 5.88 -16.15
CA GLY A 37 7.48 7.09 -16.81
C GLY A 37 6.18 7.62 -16.20
N ARG A 38 5.86 8.89 -16.48
CA ARG A 38 4.62 9.52 -16.01
C ARG A 38 3.36 8.78 -16.46
N TYR A 39 3.33 8.30 -17.71
CA TYR A 39 2.18 7.57 -18.25
C TYR A 39 1.96 6.24 -17.52
N PHE A 40 3.03 5.49 -17.26
CA PHE A 40 2.94 4.25 -16.49
C PHE A 40 2.38 4.47 -15.08
N VAL A 41 2.81 5.54 -14.38
CA VAL A 41 2.22 5.92 -13.09
C VAL A 41 0.71 6.17 -13.21
N ARG A 42 0.27 6.84 -14.28
CA ARG A 42 -1.15 7.11 -14.51
C ARG A 42 -1.94 5.86 -14.81
N ASP A 43 -1.39 4.94 -15.58
CA ASP A 43 -2.11 3.75 -16.01
C ASP A 43 -2.23 2.75 -14.86
N VAL A 44 -1.16 2.57 -14.08
CA VAL A 44 -1.14 1.62 -12.95
C VAL A 44 -1.88 2.16 -11.73
N LEU A 45 -1.67 3.44 -11.38
CA LEU A 45 -2.30 4.06 -10.20
C LEU A 45 -3.56 4.86 -10.58
N GLY A 46 -3.95 5.02 -11.84
CA GLY A 46 -5.13 5.84 -12.17
C GLY A 46 -4.98 7.32 -11.79
N LEU A 47 -3.75 7.81 -11.61
CA LEU A 47 -3.50 9.22 -11.28
C LEU A 47 -3.75 10.13 -12.49
N GLY A 48 -4.28 11.33 -12.24
CA GLY A 48 -4.35 12.37 -13.27
C GLY A 48 -2.96 12.88 -13.68
N ASP A 49 -2.82 13.42 -14.91
CA ASP A 49 -1.55 13.92 -15.44
C ASP A 49 -0.82 14.91 -14.51
N ALA A 50 -1.57 15.88 -14.00
CA ALA A 50 -1.04 16.89 -13.08
C ALA A 50 -0.56 16.27 -11.76
N ALA A 51 -1.27 15.24 -11.27
CA ALA A 51 -0.96 14.53 -10.03
C ALA A 51 0.33 13.72 -10.19
N ALA A 52 0.41 12.87 -11.22
CA ALA A 52 1.59 12.06 -11.52
C ALA A 52 2.84 12.93 -11.74
N ARG A 53 2.72 14.02 -12.52
CA ARG A 53 3.82 14.98 -12.73
C ARG A 53 4.25 15.63 -11.42
N THR A 54 3.30 16.05 -10.59
CA THR A 54 3.61 16.73 -9.32
C THR A 54 4.28 15.79 -8.34
N LEU A 55 3.79 14.55 -8.22
CA LEU A 55 4.36 13.53 -7.34
C LEU A 55 5.81 13.22 -7.71
N LEU A 56 6.09 12.85 -8.97
CA LEU A 56 7.46 12.55 -9.43
C LEU A 56 8.41 13.73 -9.24
N ARG A 57 7.96 14.95 -9.54
CA ARG A 57 8.75 16.17 -9.31
C ARG A 57 9.07 16.38 -7.82
N ARG A 58 8.12 16.13 -6.92
CA ARG A 58 8.34 16.29 -5.47
C ARG A 58 9.31 15.23 -4.95
N LEU A 59 9.15 13.98 -5.36
CA LEU A 59 10.11 12.91 -5.05
C LEU A 59 11.51 13.25 -5.56
N GLN A 60 11.61 13.84 -6.76
CA GLN A 60 12.89 14.28 -7.32
C GLN A 60 13.52 15.39 -6.49
N ARG A 61 12.72 16.38 -6.06
CA ARG A 61 13.19 17.48 -5.21
C ARG A 61 13.71 16.99 -3.85
N LEU A 62 13.10 15.93 -3.30
CA LEU A 62 13.57 15.27 -2.08
C LEU A 62 14.78 14.35 -2.31
N GLY A 63 15.25 14.24 -3.56
CA GLY A 63 16.41 13.43 -3.92
C GLY A 63 16.13 11.93 -3.83
N LEU A 64 14.88 11.48 -3.89
CA LEU A 64 14.50 10.05 -3.86
C LEU A 64 14.51 9.42 -5.26
N VAL A 65 14.24 10.23 -6.29
CA VAL A 65 14.23 9.78 -7.67
C VAL A 65 15.02 10.76 -8.54
N ARG A 66 15.50 10.29 -9.69
CA ARG A 66 16.16 11.12 -10.70
C ARG A 66 15.68 10.77 -12.10
N PRO A 67 15.71 11.72 -13.05
CA PRO A 67 15.42 11.44 -14.45
C PRO A 67 16.40 10.41 -15.04
N ALA A 68 15.89 9.54 -15.90
CA ALA A 68 16.61 8.51 -16.65
C ALA A 68 16.32 8.65 -18.16
N GLY A 69 16.30 9.88 -18.65
CA GLY A 69 16.03 10.20 -20.06
C GLY A 69 14.65 9.71 -20.52
N ARG A 70 14.61 9.02 -21.66
CA ARG A 70 13.36 8.49 -22.24
C ARG A 70 12.72 7.36 -21.42
N LYS A 71 13.46 6.74 -20.48
CA LYS A 71 12.94 5.68 -19.60
C LYS A 71 12.10 6.21 -18.42
N GLY A 72 12.03 7.53 -18.23
CA GLY A 72 11.29 8.13 -17.13
C GLY A 72 12.19 8.47 -15.95
N HIS A 73 11.91 7.91 -14.78
CA HIS A 73 12.66 8.13 -13.54
C HIS A 73 13.19 6.82 -12.98
N VAL A 74 14.22 6.90 -12.16
CA VAL A 74 14.78 5.78 -11.37
C VAL A 74 15.03 6.23 -9.94
N LEU A 75 15.10 5.28 -9.01
CA LEU A 75 15.51 5.56 -7.64
C LEU A 75 16.95 6.10 -7.58
N THR A 76 17.19 7.02 -6.65
CA THR A 76 18.55 7.36 -6.18
C THR A 76 18.99 6.37 -5.10
N ASP A 77 20.22 6.48 -4.61
CA ASP A 77 20.67 5.67 -3.45
C ASP A 77 19.81 5.93 -2.21
N ARG A 78 19.46 7.20 -1.97
CA ARG A 78 18.53 7.58 -0.90
C ARG A 78 17.14 6.97 -1.13
N GLY A 79 16.64 7.00 -2.37
CA GLY A 79 15.37 6.37 -2.73
C GLY A 79 15.35 4.87 -2.49
N ARG A 80 16.45 4.18 -2.83
CA ARG A 80 16.61 2.74 -2.59
C ARG A 80 16.57 2.38 -1.11
N LEU A 81 17.21 3.16 -0.25
CA LEU A 81 17.13 2.96 1.20
C LEU A 81 15.71 3.16 1.76
N VAL A 82 14.94 4.10 1.20
CA VAL A 82 13.52 4.28 1.58
C VAL A 82 12.69 3.08 1.14
N VAL A 83 12.90 2.59 -0.09
CA VAL A 83 12.21 1.41 -0.61
C VAL A 83 12.57 0.15 0.16
N GLU A 84 13.84 -0.06 0.51
CA GLU A 84 14.26 -1.20 1.33
C GLU A 84 13.50 -1.25 2.67
N LYS A 85 13.36 -0.11 3.33
CA LYS A 85 12.53 0.00 4.54
C LYS A 85 11.05 -0.27 4.26
N LEU A 86 10.51 0.22 3.14
CA LEU A 86 9.13 -0.08 2.75
C LEU A 86 8.89 -1.56 2.52
N MET A 87 9.82 -2.24 1.83
CA MET A 87 9.76 -3.68 1.60
C MET A 87 9.95 -4.49 2.89
N GLY A 88 10.50 -3.88 3.94
CA GLY A 88 10.47 -4.42 5.30
C GLY A 88 9.05 -4.56 5.86
N TYR A 89 8.12 -3.69 5.45
CA TYR A 89 6.71 -3.72 5.86
C TYR A 89 5.78 -4.33 4.83
N ILE A 90 5.93 -4.01 3.54
CA ILE A 90 5.10 -4.54 2.45
C ILE A 90 5.90 -5.65 1.78
N ALA A 91 5.58 -6.90 2.10
CA ALA A 91 6.28 -8.05 1.52
C ALA A 91 5.98 -8.18 0.03
N GLU A 92 4.71 -8.10 -0.32
CA GLU A 92 4.23 -8.17 -1.70
C GLU A 92 2.78 -7.68 -1.77
N PHE A 93 2.35 -7.33 -2.98
CA PHE A 93 0.96 -7.05 -3.31
C PHE A 93 0.68 -7.52 -4.72
N ARG A 94 -0.52 -8.06 -4.95
CA ARG A 94 -0.91 -8.61 -6.26
C ARG A 94 -2.42 -8.56 -6.46
N ARG A 95 -2.81 -8.53 -7.73
CA ARG A 95 -4.21 -8.73 -8.09
C ARG A 95 -4.63 -10.14 -7.69
N LEU A 96 -5.79 -10.26 -7.06
CA LEU A 96 -6.42 -11.53 -6.74
C LEU A 96 -7.56 -11.82 -7.72
N PRO A 97 -7.83 -13.11 -8.03
CA PRO A 97 -9.07 -13.48 -8.69
C PRO A 97 -10.26 -13.25 -7.76
N GLU A 98 -11.46 -13.20 -8.35
CA GLU A 98 -12.71 -13.12 -7.59
C GLU A 98 -12.84 -14.30 -6.61
N SER A 99 -13.34 -14.03 -5.42
CA SER A 99 -13.40 -14.96 -4.29
C SER A 99 -14.52 -14.60 -3.31
N PHE A 100 -14.62 -15.36 -2.22
CA PHE A 100 -15.55 -15.10 -1.12
C PHE A 100 -15.32 -13.75 -0.41
N LEU A 101 -14.18 -13.09 -0.64
CA LEU A 101 -13.85 -11.77 -0.09
C LEU A 101 -14.23 -10.61 -1.02
N SER A 102 -14.65 -10.90 -2.25
CA SER A 102 -14.88 -9.90 -3.29
C SER A 102 -16.18 -9.12 -3.03
N VAL A 103 -16.07 -7.78 -3.01
CA VAL A 103 -17.22 -6.86 -2.98
C VAL A 103 -17.22 -5.85 -4.13
N GLY A 104 -16.38 -6.09 -5.14
CA GLY A 104 -16.19 -5.26 -6.32
C GLY A 104 -15.73 -6.09 -7.51
N ARG A 105 -15.32 -5.41 -8.60
CA ARG A 105 -14.90 -6.05 -9.86
C ARG A 105 -13.41 -6.38 -9.93
N CYS A 106 -12.60 -5.74 -9.10
CA CYS A 106 -11.18 -6.01 -9.01
C CYS A 106 -10.72 -6.05 -7.56
N ASP A 107 -9.97 -7.09 -7.24
CA ASP A 107 -9.41 -7.33 -5.92
C ASP A 107 -7.88 -7.23 -5.96
N TYR A 108 -7.33 -6.63 -4.91
CA TYR A 108 -5.90 -6.58 -4.67
C TYR A 108 -5.62 -7.07 -3.25
N GLY A 109 -4.69 -8.03 -3.14
CA GLY A 109 -4.18 -8.52 -1.87
C GLY A 109 -2.83 -7.90 -1.55
N PHE A 110 -2.61 -7.59 -0.28
CA PHE A 110 -1.35 -7.07 0.26
C PHE A 110 -0.93 -7.92 1.45
N ARG A 111 0.32 -8.38 1.47
CA ARG A 111 0.95 -8.98 2.64
C ARG A 111 1.78 -7.93 3.35
N LEU A 112 1.37 -7.57 4.57
CA LEU A 112 2.07 -6.61 5.44
C LEU A 112 2.72 -7.35 6.61
N ARG A 113 4.03 -7.19 6.78
CA ARG A 113 4.83 -7.97 7.73
C ARG A 113 4.67 -7.50 9.16
N GLY A 114 4.31 -8.42 10.06
CA GLY A 114 4.35 -8.17 11.51
C GLY A 114 3.42 -7.07 12.03
N LEU A 115 2.46 -6.57 11.24
CA LEU A 115 1.60 -5.43 11.61
C LEU A 115 0.29 -5.82 12.30
N SER A 116 0.05 -7.11 12.56
CA SER A 116 -1.23 -7.58 13.13
C SER A 116 -1.57 -6.98 14.51
N HIS A 117 -0.57 -6.63 15.31
CA HIS A 117 -0.74 -6.00 16.62
C HIS A 117 -1.40 -4.61 16.53
N LEU A 118 -1.32 -3.94 15.37
CA LEU A 118 -1.98 -2.66 15.13
C LEU A 118 -3.46 -2.80 14.76
N ILE A 119 -3.89 -4.01 14.40
CA ILE A 119 -5.24 -4.30 13.93
C ILE A 119 -6.12 -4.62 15.14
N SER A 120 -7.15 -3.81 15.34
CA SER A 120 -8.16 -4.02 16.39
C SER A 120 -9.32 -4.87 15.89
N GLY A 121 -10.13 -4.33 14.97
CA GLY A 121 -11.34 -4.96 14.44
C GLY A 121 -11.48 -4.93 12.92
N GLY A 122 -10.47 -4.44 12.19
CA GLY A 122 -10.51 -4.33 10.71
C GLY A 122 -11.41 -3.22 10.15
N ILE A 123 -12.21 -2.56 10.99
CA ILE A 123 -13.16 -1.51 10.56
C ILE A 123 -12.42 -0.26 10.08
N GLU A 124 -11.36 0.16 10.80
CA GLU A 124 -10.56 1.33 10.42
C GLU A 124 -9.92 1.14 9.04
N GLU A 125 -9.36 -0.04 8.78
CA GLU A 125 -8.75 -0.40 7.51
C GLU A 125 -9.77 -0.42 6.38
N ARG A 126 -10.98 -0.96 6.63
CA ARG A 126 -12.08 -0.95 5.68
C ARG A 126 -12.52 0.47 5.33
N ASP A 127 -12.75 1.30 6.34
CA ASP A 127 -13.24 2.67 6.14
C ASP A 127 -12.17 3.54 5.44
N LEU A 128 -10.89 3.33 5.76
CA LEU A 128 -9.76 3.93 5.04
C LEU A 128 -9.72 3.48 3.58
N ALA A 129 -9.88 2.19 3.30
CA ALA A 129 -9.92 1.66 1.93
C ALA A 129 -11.08 2.28 1.13
N ILE A 130 -12.29 2.35 1.72
CA ILE A 130 -13.46 2.98 1.10
C ILE A 130 -13.20 4.45 0.81
N SER A 131 -12.65 5.19 1.78
CA SER A 131 -12.29 6.60 1.60
C SER A 131 -11.23 6.83 0.50
N GLY A 132 -10.46 5.78 0.18
CA GLY A 132 -9.40 5.74 -0.82
C GLY A 132 -9.85 5.29 -2.22
N GLY A 133 -11.16 5.06 -2.42
CA GLY A 133 -11.73 4.61 -3.70
C GLY A 133 -12.06 3.12 -3.77
N GLY A 134 -11.83 2.37 -2.69
CA GLY A 134 -12.29 1.00 -2.55
C GLY A 134 -13.81 0.90 -2.37
N ARG A 135 -14.36 -0.26 -2.69
CA ARG A 135 -15.74 -0.67 -2.33
C ARG A 135 -15.80 -1.31 -0.95
N GLY A 136 -14.69 -1.90 -0.51
CA GLY A 136 -14.51 -2.46 0.81
C GLY A 136 -13.11 -3.05 0.96
N ALA A 137 -12.78 -3.47 2.17
CA ALA A 137 -11.61 -4.26 2.44
C ALA A 137 -11.88 -5.27 3.54
N THR A 138 -11.23 -6.42 3.44
CA THR A 138 -11.15 -7.42 4.51
C THR A 138 -9.72 -7.47 5.02
N THR A 139 -9.57 -7.28 6.32
CA THR A 139 -8.29 -7.40 7.01
C THR A 139 -8.23 -8.75 7.71
N VAL A 140 -7.25 -9.56 7.35
CA VAL A 140 -6.98 -10.87 7.93
C VAL A 140 -5.64 -10.81 8.64
N ILE A 141 -5.55 -11.33 9.86
CA ILE A 141 -4.30 -11.41 10.61
C ILE A 141 -3.86 -12.86 10.76
N VAL A 142 -2.55 -13.09 10.78
CA VAL A 142 -1.97 -14.39 11.13
C VAL A 142 -1.72 -14.43 12.63
N LYS A 143 -2.44 -15.29 13.34
CA LYS A 143 -2.33 -15.44 14.79
C LYS A 143 -2.36 -16.91 15.21
N GLY A 144 -1.34 -17.35 15.91
CA GLY A 144 -1.17 -18.76 16.31
C GLY A 144 -1.15 -19.71 15.11
N GLY A 145 -0.58 -19.27 13.98
CA GLY A 145 -0.55 -20.02 12.72
C GLY A 145 -1.87 -20.06 11.94
N ARG A 146 -2.93 -19.42 12.43
CA ARG A 146 -4.27 -19.40 11.79
C ARG A 146 -4.60 -18.04 11.21
N LEU A 147 -5.50 -18.00 10.22
CA LEU A 147 -5.93 -16.75 9.61
C LEU A 147 -7.25 -16.28 10.21
N VAL A 148 -7.25 -15.09 10.78
CA VAL A 148 -8.38 -14.56 11.55
C VAL A 148 -8.83 -13.23 10.96
N VAL A 149 -10.13 -13.08 10.70
CA VAL A 149 -10.77 -11.78 10.50
C VAL A 149 -11.15 -11.24 11.88
N PRO A 150 -10.48 -10.19 12.39
CA PRO A 150 -10.67 -9.72 13.75
C PRO A 150 -12.13 -9.39 14.05
N SER A 151 -12.62 -9.81 15.22
CA SER A 151 -14.00 -9.60 15.68
C SER A 151 -15.10 -10.23 14.82
N VAL A 152 -14.76 -11.05 13.82
CA VAL A 152 -15.73 -11.71 12.93
C VAL A 152 -15.62 -13.22 13.00
N LYS A 153 -14.51 -13.79 12.50
CA LYS A 153 -14.32 -15.25 12.44
C LYS A 153 -12.86 -15.63 12.18
N GLU A 154 -12.53 -16.88 12.49
CA GLU A 154 -11.40 -17.58 11.87
C GLU A 154 -11.79 -18.05 10.47
N LEU A 155 -10.86 -18.00 9.52
CA LEU A 155 -11.10 -18.51 8.17
C LEU A 155 -11.13 -20.04 8.18
N ASP A 156 -12.01 -20.63 7.37
CA ASP A 156 -12.01 -22.09 7.22
C ASP A 156 -10.86 -22.58 6.32
N GLY A 157 -10.66 -23.90 6.22
CA GLY A 157 -9.55 -24.47 5.47
C GLY A 157 -9.52 -24.11 3.97
N GLY A 158 -10.67 -23.86 3.34
CA GLY A 158 -10.74 -23.44 1.94
C GLY A 158 -10.39 -21.97 1.78
N GLU A 159 -10.91 -21.13 2.67
CA GLU A 159 -10.61 -19.71 2.76
C GLU A 159 -9.11 -19.46 3.07
N GLU A 160 -8.54 -20.23 3.99
CA GLU A 160 -7.11 -20.19 4.31
C GLU A 160 -6.25 -20.64 3.14
N ALA A 161 -6.59 -21.78 2.52
CA ALA A 161 -5.85 -22.31 1.38
C ALA A 161 -5.82 -21.33 0.20
N PHE A 162 -6.90 -20.60 -0.02
CA PHE A 162 -6.95 -19.54 -1.03
C PHE A 162 -5.86 -18.49 -0.77
N LEU A 163 -5.83 -17.86 0.42
CA LEU A 163 -4.85 -16.80 0.71
C LEU A 163 -3.41 -17.33 0.76
N ARG A 164 -3.19 -18.51 1.32
CA ARG A 164 -1.87 -19.16 1.36
C ARG A 164 -1.37 -19.58 -0.02
N GLY A 165 -2.27 -19.78 -0.99
CA GLY A 165 -1.90 -20.02 -2.39
C GLY A 165 -1.31 -18.80 -3.08
N PHE A 166 -1.54 -17.59 -2.55
CA PHE A 166 -1.04 -16.33 -3.12
C PHE A 166 0.06 -15.68 -2.30
N PHE A 167 0.11 -15.96 -1.00
CA PHE A 167 1.03 -15.33 -0.06
C PHE A 167 1.68 -16.38 0.84
N GLU A 168 3.00 -16.30 1.00
CA GLU A 168 3.68 -17.01 2.07
C GLU A 168 3.43 -16.25 3.37
N LEU A 169 2.62 -16.77 4.28
CA LEU A 169 2.16 -16.02 5.47
C LEU A 169 2.91 -16.44 6.73
N GLU A 170 3.45 -15.46 7.45
CA GLU A 170 4.17 -15.64 8.71
C GLU A 170 3.35 -15.13 9.90
N GLU A 171 3.68 -15.62 11.10
CA GLU A 171 3.03 -15.17 12.33
C GLU A 171 3.15 -13.65 12.49
N GLY A 172 2.04 -13.00 12.80
CA GLY A 172 2.00 -11.56 12.98
C GLY A 172 1.74 -10.76 11.69
N ASP A 173 1.75 -11.40 10.52
CA ASP A 173 1.42 -10.74 9.25
C ASP A 173 -0.05 -10.31 9.18
N VAL A 174 -0.29 -9.32 8.32
CA VAL A 174 -1.63 -8.88 7.91
C VAL A 174 -1.79 -9.14 6.43
N VAL A 175 -2.87 -9.80 6.05
CA VAL A 175 -3.33 -9.87 4.66
C VAL A 175 -4.51 -8.92 4.50
N LEU A 176 -4.30 -7.86 3.72
CA LEU A 176 -5.35 -6.92 3.37
C LEU A 176 -5.86 -7.27 1.97
N VAL A 177 -7.15 -7.60 1.86
CA VAL A 177 -7.82 -7.80 0.57
C VAL A 177 -8.74 -6.61 0.32
N VAL A 178 -8.48 -5.84 -0.73
CA VAL A 178 -9.23 -4.64 -1.09
C VAL A 178 -9.93 -4.84 -2.42
N SER A 179 -11.24 -4.58 -2.45
CA SER A 179 -12.05 -4.64 -3.67
C SER A 179 -12.40 -3.22 -4.14
N ALA A 180 -12.47 -3.01 -5.45
CA ALA A 180 -13.00 -1.79 -6.06
C ALA A 180 -13.69 -2.06 -7.42
N GLU A 181 -14.27 -1.03 -8.04
CA GLU A 181 -14.87 -1.15 -9.38
C GLU A 181 -13.81 -1.27 -10.50
N ASP A 182 -12.59 -0.79 -10.24
CA ASP A 182 -11.45 -0.85 -11.14
C ASP A 182 -10.14 -1.15 -10.37
N CYS A 183 -9.16 -1.74 -11.06
CA CYS A 183 -7.92 -2.19 -10.42
C CYS A 183 -7.03 -1.05 -9.88
N PRO A 184 -6.87 0.09 -10.57
CA PRO A 184 -6.17 1.24 -9.99
C PRO A 184 -6.76 1.70 -8.65
N SER A 185 -8.09 1.77 -8.54
CA SER A 185 -8.77 2.13 -7.29
C SER A 185 -8.52 1.11 -6.18
N ALA A 186 -8.59 -0.19 -6.46
CA ALA A 186 -8.30 -1.25 -5.48
C ALA A 186 -6.85 -1.18 -4.99
N LEU A 187 -5.89 -1.04 -5.91
CA LEU A 187 -4.47 -0.92 -5.61
C LEU A 187 -4.19 0.31 -4.73
N ARG A 188 -4.71 1.48 -5.11
CA ARG A 188 -4.50 2.72 -4.35
C ARG A 188 -5.14 2.69 -2.97
N ALA A 189 -6.35 2.16 -2.86
CA ALA A 189 -7.03 2.01 -1.59
C ALA A 189 -6.22 1.14 -0.62
N GLY A 190 -5.70 0.00 -1.08
CA GLY A 190 -4.84 -0.85 -0.26
C GLY A 190 -3.49 -0.24 0.09
N LEU A 191 -2.84 0.46 -0.85
CA LEU A 191 -1.62 1.21 -0.56
C LEU A 191 -1.84 2.32 0.48
N ASN A 192 -3.00 2.97 0.50
CA ASN A 192 -3.34 3.97 1.51
C ASN A 192 -3.50 3.36 2.90
N VAL A 193 -4.14 2.19 3.00
CA VAL A 193 -4.24 1.45 4.27
C VAL A 193 -2.85 1.02 4.75
N ALA A 194 -2.04 0.45 3.85
CA ALA A 194 -0.67 0.06 4.16
C ALA A 194 0.16 1.26 4.65
N ALA A 195 0.06 2.41 3.99
CA ALA A 195 0.74 3.63 4.43
C ALA A 195 0.37 4.03 5.85
N ARG A 196 -0.93 3.99 6.19
CA ARG A 196 -1.39 4.32 7.55
C ARG A 196 -0.86 3.35 8.59
N LEU A 197 -0.84 2.05 8.30
CA LEU A 197 -0.32 1.05 9.23
C LEU A 197 1.18 1.22 9.45
N ILE A 198 1.95 1.51 8.39
CA ILE A 198 3.39 1.78 8.47
C ILE A 198 3.68 3.03 9.31
N GLU A 199 2.91 4.11 9.15
CA GLU A 199 3.07 5.31 10.00
C GLU A 199 2.79 5.03 11.48
N ARG A 200 1.81 4.18 11.77
CA ARG A 200 1.47 3.77 13.14
C ARG A 200 2.61 2.93 13.75
N ALA A 201 3.10 1.93 13.01
CA ALA A 201 4.22 1.08 13.43
C ALA A 201 5.45 1.93 13.83
N GLU A 202 5.86 2.86 12.97
CA GLU A 202 7.01 3.73 13.28
C GLU A 202 6.78 4.64 14.50
N THR A 203 5.53 4.98 14.81
CA THR A 203 5.20 5.82 15.97
C THR A 203 5.29 5.03 17.27
N GLU A 204 4.83 3.78 17.26
CA GLU A 204 4.96 2.89 18.42
C GLU A 204 6.42 2.56 18.71
N ASP A 205 7.23 2.27 17.67
CA ASP A 205 8.68 2.05 17.82
C ASP A 205 9.43 3.25 18.42
N LEU A 206 8.96 4.47 18.17
CA LEU A 206 9.54 5.70 18.75
C LEU A 206 9.13 5.92 20.20
N ASN A 207 7.94 5.49 20.61
CA ASN A 207 7.45 5.64 21.99
C ASN A 207 8.00 4.57 22.94
N LEU A 208 8.57 3.49 22.40
CA LEU A 208 9.19 2.40 23.16
C LEU A 208 10.71 2.59 23.37
N ARG A 209 11.29 3.67 22.85
CA ARG A 209 12.72 4.04 23.00
C ARG A 209 12.89 5.24 23.92
#